data_AF-A0AAD0FQ76-F1
#
_entry.id   AF-A0AAD0FQ76-F1
#
_cell.length_a   1.000
_cell.length_b   1.000
_cell.length_c   1.000
_cell.angle_alpha   90.00
_cell.angle_beta   90.00
_cell.angle_gamma   90.00
#
_symmetry.space_group_name_H-M   'P 1'
#
loop_
_entity.id
_entity.type
_entity.pdbx_description
1 polymer ?
#
loop_
_entity_poly.entity_id
_entity_poly.type
_entity_poly.pdbx_seq_one_letter_code
_entity_poly.pdbx_strand_id
1 'polypeptide(L)'
;MRGHSRLPPFWMLASAQLLIAVILASSWFYVNAKAVLAGPPNPDQYVNTWDFQIAVFLFYWLPAVLLFMGILLGIERLALAPRYARQKAAARQDAN
;
A
#
# COMPACT_ATOMS: atom_id res chain seq x y z
N MET A 1 -20.91 28.02 -8.77
CA MET A 1 -21.33 26.91 -7.90
C MET A 1 -20.09 26.20 -7.39
N ARG A 2 -19.59 26.56 -6.19
CA ARG A 2 -18.44 25.86 -5.58
C ARG A 2 -18.99 24.55 -5.01
N GLY A 3 -18.79 23.46 -5.75
CA GLY A 3 -19.11 22.13 -5.25
C GLY A 3 -18.42 21.92 -3.92
N HIS A 4 -19.20 21.76 -2.85
CA HIS A 4 -18.69 21.32 -1.55
C HIS A 4 -18.25 19.86 -1.70
N SER A 5 -17.05 19.65 -2.25
CA SER A 5 -16.44 18.34 -2.34
C SER A 5 -16.09 17.88 -0.92
N ARG A 6 -17.03 17.19 -0.26
CA ARG A 6 -16.75 16.46 0.98
C ARG A 6 -15.59 15.51 0.70
N LEU A 7 -14.55 15.54 1.53
CA LEU A 7 -13.43 14.62 1.35
C LEU A 7 -13.95 13.19 1.54
N PRO A 8 -13.58 12.24 0.66
CA PRO A 8 -13.93 10.84 0.88
C PRO A 8 -13.39 10.36 2.24
N PRO A 9 -14.00 9.32 2.83
CA PRO A 9 -13.49 8.73 4.06
C PRO A 9 -12.02 8.33 3.88
N PHE A 10 -11.14 8.81 4.76
CA PHE A 10 -9.71 8.51 4.72
C PHE A 10 -9.44 7.00 4.59
N TRP A 11 -10.20 6.18 5.33
CA TRP A 11 -10.07 4.73 5.30
C TRP A 11 -10.39 4.09 3.95
N MET A 12 -11.27 4.70 3.15
CA MET A 12 -11.60 4.21 1.81
C MET A 12 -10.46 4.50 0.82
N LEU A 13 -9.84 5.69 0.94
CA LEU A 13 -8.66 6.04 0.13
C LEU A 13 -7.44 5.20 0.55
N ALA A 14 -7.23 5.04 1.87
CA ALA A 14 -6.14 4.28 2.42
C ALA A 14 -6.20 2.79 2.02
N SER A 15 -7.38 2.18 2.05
CA SER A 15 -7.54 0.78 1.62
C SER A 15 -7.33 0.61 0.12
N ALA A 16 -7.83 1.55 -0.71
CA ALA A 16 -7.58 1.54 -2.15
C ALA A 16 -6.08 1.69 -2.46
N GLN A 17 -5.39 2.61 -1.80
CA GLN A 17 -3.96 2.84 -1.97
C GLN A 17 -3.12 1.63 -1.53
N LEU A 18 -3.47 1.01 -0.40
CA LEU A 18 -2.85 -0.23 0.05
C LEU A 18 -3.05 -1.35 -0.97
N LEU A 19 -4.27 -1.53 -1.48
CA LEU A 19 -4.60 -2.58 -2.42
C LEU A 19 -3.84 -2.41 -3.75
N ILE A 20 -3.77 -1.18 -4.28
CA ILE A 20 -2.97 -0.86 -5.46
C ILE A 20 -1.49 -1.17 -5.22
N ALA A 21 -0.93 -0.77 -4.07
CA ALA A 21 0.45 -1.03 -3.73
C ALA A 21 0.76 -2.53 -3.65
N VAL A 22 -0.13 -3.33 -3.06
CA VAL A 22 0.01 -4.79 -2.98
C VAL A 22 -0.04 -5.43 -4.37
N ILE A 23 -0.95 -4.98 -5.25
CA ILE A 23 -1.05 -5.51 -6.63
C ILE A 23 0.21 -5.18 -7.42
N LEU A 24 0.72 -3.95 -7.34
CA LEU A 24 1.95 -3.53 -8.01
C LEU A 24 3.16 -4.31 -7.49
N ALA A 25 3.29 -4.44 -6.17
CA ALA A 25 4.37 -5.21 -5.55
C ALA A 25 4.33 -6.69 -5.97
N SER A 26 3.14 -7.30 -6.00
CA SER A 26 2.96 -8.69 -6.44
C SER A 26 3.30 -8.88 -7.91
N SER A 27 2.90 -7.93 -8.76
CA SER A 27 3.19 -7.94 -10.20
C SER A 27 4.69 -7.81 -10.48
N TRP A 28 5.35 -6.87 -9.79
CA TRP A 28 6.80 -6.69 -9.85
C TRP A 28 7.54 -7.94 -9.38
N PHE A 29 7.14 -8.49 -8.23
CA PHE A 29 7.73 -9.71 -7.67
C PHE A 29 7.59 -10.89 -8.65
N TYR A 30 6.43 -11.10 -9.25
CA TYR A 30 6.20 -12.21 -10.18
C TYR A 30 7.15 -12.17 -11.39
N VAL A 31 7.37 -10.99 -11.96
CA VAL A 31 8.30 -10.81 -13.09
C VAL A 31 9.73 -11.12 -12.67
N ASN A 32 10.17 -10.63 -11.50
CA ASN A 32 11.52 -10.87 -10.99
C ASN A 32 11.73 -12.33 -10.61
N ALA A 33 10.77 -12.96 -9.91
CA ALA A 33 10.83 -14.37 -9.55
C ALA A 33 10.95 -15.26 -10.79
N LYS A 34 10.17 -14.98 -11.85
CA LYS A 34 10.33 -15.69 -13.13
C LYS A 34 11.72 -15.54 -13.73
N ALA A 35 12.30 -14.34 -13.70
CA ALA A 35 13.65 -14.11 -14.21
C ALA A 35 14.71 -14.90 -13.43
N VAL A 36 14.57 -14.97 -12.09
CA VAL A 36 15.47 -15.77 -11.24
C VAL A 36 15.33 -17.27 -11.52
N LEU A 37 14.10 -17.75 -11.67
CA LEU A 37 13.82 -19.16 -11.95
C LEU A 37 14.27 -19.60 -13.34
N ALA A 38 14.29 -18.69 -14.32
CA ALA A 38 14.79 -18.93 -15.67
C ALA A 38 16.32 -18.75 -15.79
N GLY A 39 16.97 -18.22 -14.74
CA GLY A 39 18.42 -18.04 -14.70
C GLY A 39 19.19 -19.35 -14.55
N PRO A 40 20.53 -19.31 -14.71
CA PRO A 40 21.38 -20.46 -14.43
C PRO A 40 21.10 -21.02 -13.03
N PRO A 41 21.16 -22.35 -12.85
CA PRO A 41 20.93 -22.95 -11.55
C PRO A 41 21.97 -22.41 -10.54
N ASN A 42 21.48 -21.81 -9.47
CA ASN A 42 22.34 -21.43 -8.36
C ASN A 42 22.92 -22.69 -7.69
N PRO A 43 24.12 -22.61 -7.10
CA PRO A 43 24.66 -23.70 -6.27
C PRO A 43 23.68 -24.11 -5.17
N ASP A 44 22.91 -23.14 -4.66
CA ASP A 44 21.78 -23.34 -3.77
C ASP A 44 20.50 -23.63 -4.56
N GLN A 45 20.27 -24.89 -4.92
CA GLN A 45 19.16 -25.31 -5.79
C GLN A 45 17.76 -24.91 -5.28
N TYR A 46 17.58 -24.78 -3.96
CA TYR A 46 16.30 -24.39 -3.37
C TYR A 46 15.89 -22.95 -3.73
N VAL A 47 16.84 -22.07 -4.07
CA VAL A 47 16.55 -20.68 -4.47
C VAL A 47 15.81 -20.64 -5.81
N ASN A 48 16.00 -21.66 -6.65
CA ASN A 48 15.34 -21.80 -7.94
C ASN A 48 13.98 -22.52 -7.82
N THR A 49 13.35 -22.52 -6.65
CA THR A 49 11.99 -23.05 -6.44
C THR A 49 10.97 -21.95 -6.21
N TRP A 50 9.75 -22.13 -6.69
CA TRP A 50 8.66 -21.18 -6.44
C TRP A 50 8.35 -21.04 -4.95
N ASP A 51 8.45 -22.11 -4.17
CA ASP A 51 8.20 -22.09 -2.73
C ASP A 51 9.15 -21.15 -2.00
N PHE A 52 10.44 -21.20 -2.33
CA PHE A 52 11.43 -20.28 -1.77
C PHE A 52 11.16 -18.83 -2.20
N GLN A 53 10.87 -18.60 -3.47
CA GLN A 53 10.55 -17.25 -3.97
C GLN A 53 9.31 -16.68 -3.25
N ILE A 54 8.26 -17.48 -3.07
CA ILE A 54 7.05 -17.08 -2.33
C ILE A 54 7.38 -16.79 -0.86
N ALA A 55 8.21 -17.61 -0.21
CA ALA A 55 8.65 -17.36 1.15
C ALA A 55 9.42 -16.02 1.26
N VAL A 56 10.34 -15.73 0.33
CA VAL A 56 11.04 -14.45 0.26
C VAL A 56 10.06 -13.29 0.07
N PHE A 57 9.03 -13.46 -0.78
CA PHE A 57 8.01 -12.45 -0.94
C PHE A 57 7.24 -12.20 0.36
N LEU A 58 6.77 -13.25 1.02
CA LEU A 58 5.91 -13.15 2.21
C LEU A 58 6.65 -12.65 3.46
N PHE A 59 7.89 -13.07 3.67
CA PHE A 59 8.62 -12.78 4.91
C PHE A 59 9.55 -11.58 4.81
N TYR A 60 10.01 -11.21 3.61
CA TYR A 60 10.94 -10.10 3.42
C TYR A 60 10.30 -8.92 2.69
N TRP A 61 9.71 -9.14 1.51
CA TRP A 61 9.20 -8.05 0.68
C TRP A 61 7.85 -7.50 1.16
N LEU A 62 6.88 -8.37 1.42
CA LEU A 62 5.53 -7.97 1.81
C LEU A 62 5.55 -7.15 3.12
N PRO A 63 6.28 -7.52 4.17
CA PRO A 63 6.37 -6.72 5.39
C PRO A 63 7.03 -5.35 5.13
N ALA A 64 8.06 -5.29 4.28
CA ALA A 64 8.71 -4.03 3.92
C ALA A 64 7.75 -3.09 3.18
N VAL A 65 6.97 -3.62 2.22
CA VAL A 65 5.93 -2.87 1.49
C VAL A 65 4.85 -2.37 2.45
N LEU A 66 4.35 -3.24 3.34
CA LEU A 66 3.34 -2.87 4.33
C LEU A 66 3.85 -1.80 5.30
N LEU A 67 5.10 -1.90 5.74
CA LEU A 67 5.71 -0.93 6.64
C LEU A 67 5.88 0.43 5.95
N PHE A 68 6.39 0.45 4.72
CA PHE A 68 6.51 1.66 3.93
C PHE A 68 5.14 2.33 3.69
N MET A 69 4.14 1.55 3.29
CA MET A 69 2.77 2.03 3.10
C MET A 69 2.15 2.52 4.41
N GLY A 70 2.40 1.84 5.53
CA GLY A 70 1.96 2.27 6.85
C GLY A 70 2.53 3.63 7.26
N ILE A 71 3.82 3.86 7.00
CA ILE A 71 4.46 5.16 7.24
C ILE A 71 3.82 6.24 6.35
N LEU A 72 3.66 5.96 5.05
CA LEU A 72 3.07 6.91 4.10
C LEU A 72 1.64 7.30 4.51
N LEU A 73 0.80 6.32 4.85
CA LEU A 73 -0.56 6.54 5.35
C LEU A 73 -0.57 7.29 6.69
N GLY A 74 0.43 7.06 7.56
CA GLY A 74 0.61 7.82 8.80
C GLY A 74 0.86 9.30 8.54
N ILE A 75 1.75 9.62 7.59
CA ILE A 75 2.04 10.99 7.15
C ILE A 75 0.81 11.64 6.53
N GLU A 76 0.12 10.93 5.62
CA GLU A 76 -1.11 11.43 5.00
C GLU A 76 -2.19 11.73 6.04
N ARG A 77 -2.36 10.85 7.03
CA ARG A 77 -3.34 11.05 8.11
C ARG A 77 -3.01 12.28 8.94
N LEU A 78 -1.74 12.49 9.28
CA LEU A 78 -1.28 13.68 10.01
C LEU A 78 -1.49 14.96 9.19
N ALA A 79 -1.20 14.93 7.88
CA ALA A 79 -1.39 16.06 6.99
C ALA A 79 -2.88 16.40 6.75
N LEU A 80 -3.75 15.39 6.70
CA LEU A 80 -5.18 15.54 6.45
C LEU A 80 -5.99 15.83 7.73
N ALA A 81 -5.50 15.47 8.92
CA ALA A 81 -6.15 15.71 10.20
C ALA A 81 -6.71 17.15 10.38
N PRO A 82 -5.94 18.24 10.13
CA PRO A 82 -6.47 19.59 10.27
C PRO A 82 -7.58 19.91 9.26
N ARG A 83 -7.57 19.32 8.06
CA ARG A 83 -8.62 19.51 7.05
C ARG A 83 -9.93 18.82 7.45
N TYR A 84 -9.84 17.58 7.93
CA TYR A 84 -11.01 16.86 8.45
C TYR A 84 -11.61 17.52 9.69
N ALA A 85 -10.77 18.10 10.57
CA ALA A 85 -11.24 18.86 11.73
C ALA A 85 -12.04 20.11 11.33
N ARG A 86 -11.55 20.87 10.33
CA ARG A 86 -12.25 22.05 9.79
C ARG A 86 -13.58 21.69 9.13
N GLN A 87 -13.63 20.58 8.38
CA GLN A 87 -14.89 20.10 7.77
C GLN A 87 -15.92 19.68 8.82
N LYS A 88 -15.49 19.01 9.90
CA LYS A 88 -16.39 18.67 11.02
C LYS A 88 -16.91 19.91 11.75
N ALA A 89 -16.08 20.94 11.92
CA ALA A 89 -16.50 22.18 12.56
C ALA A 89 -17.53 22.94 11.70
N ALA A 90 -17.28 23.08 10.39
CA ALA A 90 -18.22 23.70 9.45
C ALA A 90 -19.56 22.96 9.41
N ALA A 91 -19.53 21.62 9.32
CA ALA A 91 -20.75 20.80 9.32
C ALA A 91 -21.57 20.90 10.62
N ARG A 92 -20.96 21.27 11.76
CA ARG A 92 -21.68 21.54 13.01
C ARG A 92 -22.31 22.92 13.04
N GLN A 93 -21.71 23.91 12.38
CA GLN A 93 -22.27 25.26 12.29
C GLN A 93 -23.48 25.33 11.37
N ASP A 94 -23.51 24.54 10.29
CA ASP A 94 -24.66 24.45 9.38
C ASP A 94 -25.85 23.66 9.95
N ALA A 95 -25.66 22.94 11.07
CA ALA A 95 -26.68 22.09 11.69
C ALA A 95 -27.38 22.75 12.89
N ASN A 96 -26.89 23.91 13.34
CA ASN A 96 -27.49 24.76 14.38
C ASN A 96 -28.18 25.96 13.72
#